data_AF-A0A133KI41-F1
#
_entry.id   AF-A0A133KI41-F1
#
_cell.length_a   1.000
_cell.length_b   1.000
_cell.length_c   1.000
_cell.angle_alpha   90.00
_cell.angle_beta   90.00
_cell.angle_gamma   90.00
#
_symmetry.space_group_name_H-M   'P 1'
#
loop_
_entity.id
_entity.type
_entity.pdbx_description
1 polymer ?
#
loop_
_entity_poly.entity_id
_entity_poly.type
_entity_poly.pdbx_seq_one_letter_code
_entity_poly.pdbx_strand_id
1 'polypeptide(L)'
;MAKFCNQCGRPLKEGEVCDCQKNKTEKLDKKDFARAEENRTYDYSNSASNTSSSHSDDKNIMDDISYWQGKFQDKLGASFKEKVDDFKKMNEEINSYNDDVVIPSLINASEGEICVKQYDIATFKNMLMGFITYSKANCKLLVTNKRVLLSARGRDIKGNLNFQNEFSLSDIAGISLVSEYIPNPFKFILGLIISIFINTILVTMGGGNYDSGGFIMGILCIIIGLISSIMIKNNTILSLLASNVILAGATLSGGVGALTSMMTFESRQTALLKLIIFGIIAFFALIYTFLRIWAFAQVPNLTLSINTRSSFPAIDMRKREKKMFGLISDASGTNTGFDYVVPARDTELAIRELGSLISDIQSHGDYGIEKWKNI
;
A
#
# COMPACT_ATOMS: atom_id res chain seq x y z
N MET A 1 -36.84 12.30 -33.36
CA MET A 1 -35.46 12.50 -32.87
C MET A 1 -34.94 11.15 -32.40
N ALA A 2 -33.81 10.67 -32.91
CA ALA A 2 -33.27 9.36 -32.50
C ALA A 2 -32.87 9.42 -31.02
N LYS A 3 -33.37 8.48 -30.21
CA LYS A 3 -32.97 8.34 -28.80
C LYS A 3 -31.63 7.63 -28.76
N PHE A 4 -30.70 8.09 -27.93
CA PHE A 4 -29.40 7.44 -27.73
C PHE A 4 -29.34 6.84 -26.32
N CYS A 5 -28.56 5.78 -26.14
CA CYS A 5 -28.29 5.22 -24.83
C CYS A 5 -27.31 6.11 -24.06
N ASN A 6 -27.72 6.57 -22.87
CA ASN A 6 -26.91 7.44 -22.00
C ASN A 6 -25.70 6.73 -21.37
N GLN A 7 -25.53 5.42 -21.57
CA GLN A 7 -24.43 4.63 -20.99
C GLN A 7 -23.40 4.16 -22.03
N CYS A 8 -23.82 3.82 -23.25
CA CYS A 8 -22.91 3.35 -24.31
C CYS A 8 -22.93 4.20 -25.59
N GLY A 9 -23.73 5.27 -25.64
CA GLY A 9 -23.80 6.20 -26.78
C GLY A 9 -24.45 5.63 -28.04
N ARG A 10 -24.91 4.36 -28.04
CA ARG A 10 -25.53 3.72 -29.20
C ARG A 10 -26.92 4.31 -29.51
N PRO A 11 -27.27 4.58 -30.79
CA PRO A 11 -28.62 4.96 -31.18
C PRO A 11 -29.60 3.80 -30.95
N LEU A 12 -30.74 4.11 -30.34
CA LEU A 12 -31.83 3.17 -30.02
C LEU A 12 -33.02 3.43 -30.95
N LYS A 13 -33.60 2.36 -31.49
CA LYS A 13 -34.88 2.45 -32.20
C LYS A 13 -36.02 2.72 -31.21
N GLU A 14 -37.14 3.27 -31.68
CA GLU A 14 -38.31 3.51 -30.82
C GLU A 14 -38.78 2.19 -30.17
N GLY A 15 -38.68 2.12 -28.84
CA GLY A 15 -39.03 0.94 -28.04
C GLY A 15 -37.87 -0.02 -27.71
N GLU A 16 -36.65 0.22 -28.22
CA GLU A 16 -35.49 -0.65 -27.93
C GLU A 16 -34.84 -0.29 -26.58
N VAL A 17 -34.80 -1.26 -25.66
CA VAL A 17 -34.10 -1.14 -24.37
C VAL A 17 -32.67 -1.64 -24.50
N CYS A 18 -31.71 -0.78 -24.20
CA CYS A 18 -30.29 -1.08 -24.31
C CYS A 18 -29.86 -2.19 -23.32
N ASP A 19 -28.92 -3.05 -23.73
CA ASP A 19 -28.40 -4.15 -22.90
C ASP A 19 -27.73 -3.65 -21.61
N CYS A 20 -27.24 -2.41 -21.60
CA CYS A 20 -26.75 -1.76 -20.38
C CYS A 20 -27.83 -1.61 -19.30
N GLN A 21 -29.10 -1.39 -19.69
CA GLN A 21 -30.22 -1.36 -18.76
C GLN A 21 -30.64 -2.77 -18.32
N LYS A 22 -30.63 -3.76 -19.22
CA LYS A 22 -30.95 -5.16 -18.87
C LYS A 22 -29.99 -5.74 -17.84
N ASN A 23 -28.69 -5.49 -18.02
CA ASN A 23 -27.65 -5.91 -17.07
C ASN A 23 -27.77 -5.26 -15.68
N LYS A 24 -28.43 -4.10 -15.59
CA LYS A 24 -28.69 -3.42 -14.31
C LYS A 24 -29.85 -4.08 -13.57
N THR A 25 -30.92 -4.44 -14.28
CA THR A 25 -32.08 -5.13 -13.71
C THR A 25 -31.71 -6.54 -13.23
N GLU A 26 -30.95 -7.31 -14.02
CA GLU A 26 -30.47 -8.64 -13.60
C GLU A 26 -29.56 -8.61 -12.36
N LYS A 27 -28.78 -7.54 -12.18
CA LYS A 27 -27.92 -7.37 -10.97
C LYS A 27 -28.71 -6.98 -9.73
N LEU A 28 -29.85 -6.29 -9.89
CA LEU A 28 -30.78 -5.97 -8.80
C LEU A 28 -31.51 -7.24 -8.36
N ASP A 29 -32.06 -8.01 -9.31
CA ASP A 29 -32.78 -9.25 -9.01
C ASP A 29 -31.89 -10.29 -8.31
N LYS A 30 -30.61 -10.42 -8.71
CA LYS A 30 -29.64 -11.30 -8.03
C LYS A 30 -29.28 -10.85 -6.61
N LYS A 31 -29.28 -9.54 -6.33
CA LYS A 31 -29.03 -9.00 -4.98
C LYS A 31 -30.22 -9.24 -4.05
N ASP A 32 -31.44 -9.10 -4.57
CA ASP A 32 -32.65 -9.32 -3.79
C ASP A 32 -32.87 -10.82 -3.51
N PHE A 33 -32.48 -11.70 -4.45
CA PHE A 33 -32.47 -13.15 -4.23
C PHE A 33 -31.45 -13.58 -3.17
N ALA A 34 -30.21 -13.06 -3.22
CA ALA A 34 -29.17 -13.36 -2.22
C ALA A 34 -29.55 -12.90 -0.80
N ARG A 35 -30.23 -11.76 -0.68
CA ARG A 35 -30.72 -11.23 0.61
C ARG A 35 -31.87 -12.07 1.20
N ALA A 36 -32.69 -12.70 0.36
CA ALA A 36 -33.76 -13.60 0.78
C ALA A 36 -33.28 -14.99 1.22
N GLU A 37 -32.06 -15.38 0.82
CA GLU A 37 -31.44 -16.66 1.16
C GLU A 37 -30.61 -16.57 2.45
N GLU A 38 -29.96 -15.43 2.70
CA GLU A 38 -29.27 -15.13 3.96
C GLU A 38 -30.25 -15.10 5.14
N ASN A 39 -31.43 -14.47 4.99
CA ASN A 39 -32.45 -14.42 6.05
C ASN A 39 -33.09 -15.79 6.36
N ARG A 40 -33.08 -16.76 5.44
CA ARG A 40 -33.63 -18.11 5.70
C ARG A 40 -32.69 -19.00 6.50
N THR A 41 -31.40 -18.67 6.56
CA THR A 41 -30.40 -19.50 7.23
C THR A 41 -30.28 -19.19 8.73
N TYR A 42 -30.68 -17.99 9.16
CA TYR A 42 -30.66 -17.58 10.57
C TYR A 42 -31.81 -18.14 11.42
N ASP A 43 -32.91 -18.60 10.83
CA ASP A 43 -34.08 -19.09 11.57
C ASP A 43 -34.04 -20.60 11.90
N TYR A 44 -33.05 -21.36 11.43
CA TYR A 44 -32.99 -22.82 11.65
C TYR A 44 -32.11 -23.28 12.84
N SER A 45 -31.44 -22.37 13.57
CA SER A 45 -30.49 -22.76 14.64
C SER A 45 -30.98 -22.58 16.07
N ASN A 46 -32.27 -22.35 16.31
CA ASN A 46 -32.84 -22.25 17.66
C ASN A 46 -33.91 -23.33 17.90
N SER A 47 -33.49 -24.59 17.97
CA SER A 47 -34.29 -25.69 18.53
C SER A 47 -33.36 -26.82 18.97
N ALA A 48 -32.80 -26.71 20.17
CA ALA A 48 -32.17 -27.85 20.85
C ALA A 48 -32.55 -27.82 22.33
N SER A 49 -33.16 -28.94 22.72
CA SER A 49 -33.81 -29.27 23.98
C SER A 49 -32.88 -29.25 25.20
N ASN A 50 -33.36 -28.65 26.30
CA ASN A 50 -32.83 -28.83 27.64
C ASN A 50 -33.28 -30.18 28.21
N THR A 51 -32.33 -31.06 28.51
CA THR A 51 -32.54 -32.20 29.41
C THR A 51 -31.46 -32.18 30.48
N SER A 52 -31.87 -31.83 31.70
CA SER A 52 -31.02 -31.83 32.88
C SER A 52 -31.08 -33.20 33.56
N SER A 53 -29.95 -33.89 33.64
CA SER A 53 -29.74 -35.01 34.55
C SER A 53 -28.57 -34.70 35.46
N SER A 54 -28.84 -34.64 36.76
CA SER A 54 -27.88 -34.46 37.84
C SER A 54 -27.05 -35.73 38.06
N HIS A 55 -25.74 -35.61 37.98
CA HIS A 55 -24.81 -36.52 38.64
C HIS A 55 -23.69 -35.70 39.28
N SER A 56 -23.44 -35.99 40.55
CA SER A 56 -22.27 -35.53 41.30
C SER A 56 -21.00 -36.00 40.62
N ASP A 57 -19.92 -35.22 40.73
CA ASP A 57 -18.63 -35.69 41.24
C ASP A 57 -17.56 -34.58 41.17
N ASP A 58 -16.50 -34.81 41.94
CA ASP A 58 -15.49 -33.88 42.43
C ASP A 58 -14.87 -32.91 41.40
N LYS A 59 -14.76 -31.64 41.81
CA LYS A 59 -14.18 -30.56 41.01
C LYS A 59 -12.65 -30.66 40.95
N ASN A 60 -12.12 -31.13 39.83
CA ASN A 60 -10.70 -31.01 39.50
C ASN A 60 -10.41 -29.63 38.88
N ILE A 61 -9.69 -28.80 39.61
CA ILE A 61 -9.28 -27.43 39.25
C ILE A 61 -8.49 -27.37 37.92
N MET A 62 -7.85 -28.47 37.51
CA MET A 62 -7.09 -28.56 36.25
C MET A 62 -7.97 -28.67 35.00
N ASP A 63 -9.19 -29.19 35.13
CA ASP A 63 -10.14 -29.27 34.01
C ASP A 63 -10.79 -27.91 33.74
N ASP A 64 -10.97 -27.08 34.78
CA ASP A 64 -11.44 -25.70 34.63
C ASP A 64 -10.39 -24.81 33.94
N ILE A 65 -9.08 -24.98 34.22
CA ILE A 65 -8.01 -24.18 33.60
C ILE A 65 -7.88 -24.48 32.10
N SER A 66 -7.92 -25.77 31.74
CA SER A 66 -7.87 -26.19 30.33
C SER A 66 -9.15 -25.80 29.58
N TYR A 67 -10.32 -25.84 30.23
CA TYR A 67 -11.57 -25.32 29.69
C TYR A 67 -11.52 -23.81 29.43
N TRP A 68 -10.98 -23.01 30.36
CA TRP A 68 -10.82 -21.57 30.16
C TRP A 68 -9.75 -21.24 29.11
N GLN A 69 -8.64 -21.98 29.04
CA GLN A 69 -7.63 -21.82 28.00
C GLN A 69 -8.18 -22.13 26.60
N GLY A 70 -8.91 -23.24 26.44
CA GLY A 70 -9.58 -23.61 25.19
C GLY A 70 -10.61 -22.56 24.78
N LYS A 71 -11.45 -22.11 25.72
CA LYS A 71 -12.46 -21.07 25.47
C LYS A 71 -11.84 -19.70 25.14
N PHE A 72 -10.65 -19.40 25.67
CA PHE A 72 -9.89 -18.19 25.33
C PHE A 72 -9.27 -18.30 23.93
N GLN A 73 -8.69 -19.47 23.59
CA GLN A 73 -8.17 -19.77 22.25
C GLN A 73 -9.28 -19.80 21.18
N ASP A 74 -10.44 -20.35 21.49
CA ASP A 74 -11.56 -20.45 20.57
C ASP A 74 -12.26 -19.10 20.37
N LYS A 75 -12.44 -18.31 21.44
CA LYS A 75 -13.01 -16.95 21.32
C LYS A 75 -12.04 -15.97 20.67
N LEU A 76 -10.75 -16.03 20.99
CA LEU A 76 -9.76 -15.21 20.29
C LEU A 76 -9.57 -15.71 18.86
N GLY A 77 -9.54 -17.01 18.64
CA GLY A 77 -9.41 -17.61 17.31
C GLY A 77 -10.58 -17.26 16.40
N ALA A 78 -11.81 -17.38 16.89
CA ALA A 78 -13.01 -17.01 16.15
C ALA A 78 -13.10 -15.49 15.92
N SER A 79 -12.90 -14.67 16.97
CA SER A 79 -12.96 -13.20 16.84
C SER A 79 -11.81 -12.62 16.00
N PHE A 80 -10.62 -13.22 16.07
CA PHE A 80 -9.48 -12.83 15.25
C PHE A 80 -9.65 -13.31 13.81
N LYS A 81 -10.18 -14.52 13.59
CA LYS A 81 -10.50 -15.02 12.25
C LYS A 81 -11.60 -14.19 11.58
N GLU A 82 -12.65 -13.84 12.31
CA GLU A 82 -13.70 -12.91 11.85
C GLU A 82 -13.10 -11.55 11.50
N LYS A 83 -12.27 -10.95 12.37
CA LYS A 83 -11.58 -9.70 12.07
C LYS A 83 -10.63 -9.82 10.87
N VAL A 84 -9.90 -10.92 10.73
CA VAL A 84 -9.00 -11.16 9.59
C VAL A 84 -9.79 -11.31 8.29
N ASP A 85 -10.93 -11.98 8.32
CA ASP A 85 -11.81 -12.14 7.16
C ASP A 85 -12.51 -10.81 6.82
N ASP A 86 -12.90 -10.01 7.81
CA ASP A 86 -13.35 -8.63 7.62
C ASP A 86 -12.26 -7.75 7.01
N PHE A 87 -11.01 -7.86 7.48
CA PHE A 87 -9.86 -7.16 6.90
C PHE A 87 -9.58 -7.62 5.46
N LYS A 88 -9.72 -8.92 5.15
CA LYS A 88 -9.56 -9.44 3.79
C LYS A 88 -10.66 -8.92 2.87
N LYS A 89 -11.93 -9.01 3.28
CA LYS A 89 -13.07 -8.47 2.53
C LYS A 89 -12.94 -6.97 2.32
N MET A 90 -12.52 -6.25 3.37
CA MET A 90 -12.21 -4.82 3.28
C MET A 90 -11.07 -4.56 2.28
N ASN A 91 -10.01 -5.35 2.29
CA ASN A 91 -8.89 -5.22 1.36
C ASN A 91 -9.29 -5.55 -0.09
N GLU A 92 -10.15 -6.55 -0.31
CA GLU A 92 -10.72 -6.88 -1.63
C GLU A 92 -11.62 -5.76 -2.15
N GLU A 93 -12.51 -5.23 -1.32
CA GLU A 93 -13.36 -4.08 -1.66
C GLU A 93 -12.53 -2.80 -1.88
N ILE A 94 -11.45 -2.60 -1.12
CA ILE A 94 -10.49 -1.51 -1.35
C ILE A 94 -9.81 -1.63 -2.72
N ASN A 95 -9.59 -2.85 -3.21
CA ASN A 95 -8.96 -3.09 -4.51
C ASN A 95 -9.95 -3.05 -5.68
N SER A 96 -11.25 -3.17 -5.44
CA SER A 96 -12.29 -3.07 -6.49
C SER A 96 -12.53 -1.63 -6.98
N TYR A 97 -12.16 -0.61 -6.19
CA TYR A 97 -12.24 0.81 -6.59
C TYR A 97 -11.20 1.25 -7.65
N ASN A 98 -10.38 0.35 -8.17
CA ASN A 98 -9.41 0.69 -9.21
C ASN A 98 -10.07 1.08 -10.55
N ASP A 99 -11.27 0.55 -10.87
CA ASP A 99 -11.76 0.54 -12.25
C ASP A 99 -12.91 1.52 -12.59
N ASP A 100 -13.51 2.21 -11.62
CA ASP A 100 -14.65 3.10 -11.91
C ASP A 100 -14.18 4.43 -12.53
N VAL A 101 -14.66 4.73 -13.75
CA VAL A 101 -14.52 6.03 -14.41
C VAL A 101 -15.25 7.10 -13.58
N VAL A 102 -14.60 8.25 -13.35
CA VAL A 102 -15.11 9.31 -12.44
C VAL A 102 -16.44 9.90 -12.93
N ILE A 103 -16.66 9.87 -14.23
CA ILE A 103 -17.84 10.42 -14.90
C ILE A 103 -18.65 9.20 -15.38
N PRO A 104 -19.80 8.85 -14.78
CA PRO A 104 -20.92 9.76 -14.59
C PRO A 104 -21.76 9.47 -13.32
N SER A 105 -21.15 9.04 -12.20
CA SER A 105 -21.92 8.59 -11.03
C SER A 105 -22.13 9.62 -9.92
N LEU A 106 -21.34 10.70 -9.89
CA LEU A 106 -21.30 11.61 -8.73
C LEU A 106 -21.67 13.07 -9.00
N ILE A 107 -21.42 13.60 -10.20
CA ILE A 107 -21.67 15.01 -10.52
C ILE A 107 -22.40 15.08 -11.87
N ASN A 108 -23.51 15.82 -11.91
CA ASN A 108 -24.19 16.11 -13.17
C ASN A 108 -23.29 17.01 -14.02
N ALA A 109 -23.03 16.61 -15.26
CA ALA A 109 -22.34 17.45 -16.22
C ALA A 109 -23.11 18.76 -16.42
N SER A 110 -22.41 19.89 -16.42
CA SER A 110 -23.03 21.16 -16.81
C SER A 110 -23.38 21.13 -18.30
N GLU A 111 -24.39 21.88 -18.74
CA GLU A 111 -24.76 21.93 -20.16
C GLU A 111 -23.54 22.33 -21.03
N GLY A 112 -23.23 21.53 -22.05
CA GLY A 112 -22.06 21.73 -22.93
C GLY A 112 -20.69 21.41 -22.31
N GLU A 113 -20.64 20.68 -21.20
CA GLU A 113 -19.37 20.21 -20.61
C GLU A 113 -18.83 18.99 -21.37
N ILE A 114 -17.60 19.09 -21.84
CA ILE A 114 -16.93 18.02 -22.60
C ILE A 114 -15.70 17.57 -21.82
N CYS A 115 -15.63 16.26 -21.55
CA CYS A 115 -14.43 15.61 -21.04
C CYS A 115 -13.32 15.67 -22.11
N VAL A 116 -12.16 16.22 -21.73
CA VAL A 116 -10.98 16.25 -22.59
C VAL A 116 -10.10 15.06 -22.27
N LYS A 117 -9.68 14.91 -21.01
CA LYS A 117 -8.78 13.83 -20.58
C LYS A 117 -8.96 13.50 -19.11
N GLN A 118 -8.77 12.23 -18.77
CA GLN A 118 -8.80 11.73 -17.39
C GLN A 118 -7.46 11.07 -17.06
N TYR A 119 -6.96 11.33 -15.86
CA TYR A 119 -5.70 10.82 -15.33
C TYR A 119 -5.92 10.10 -14.00
N ASP A 120 -5.29 8.93 -13.86
CA ASP A 120 -5.10 8.26 -12.57
C ASP A 120 -3.80 8.78 -11.91
N ILE A 121 -3.94 9.78 -11.03
CA ILE A 121 -2.80 10.60 -10.56
C ILE A 121 -2.20 10.08 -9.26
N ALA A 122 -3.01 9.62 -8.31
CA ALA A 122 -2.47 9.20 -7.02
C ALA A 122 -3.33 8.18 -6.30
N THR A 123 -2.71 7.42 -5.40
CA THR A 123 -3.38 6.62 -4.40
C THR A 123 -3.06 7.18 -3.02
N PHE A 124 -4.07 7.73 -2.36
CA PHE A 124 -4.00 8.11 -0.96
C PHE A 124 -4.03 6.87 -0.08
N LYS A 125 -3.10 6.80 0.89
CA LYS A 125 -3.01 5.69 1.85
C LYS A 125 -2.85 6.24 3.25
N ASN A 126 -3.66 5.74 4.18
CA ASN A 126 -3.37 5.86 5.60
C ASN A 126 -2.78 4.57 6.13
N MET A 127 -1.64 4.69 6.82
CA MET A 127 -0.89 3.54 7.30
C MET A 127 -0.65 3.66 8.80
N LEU A 128 -1.11 2.66 9.54
CA LEU A 128 -0.71 2.47 10.92
C LEU A 128 0.70 1.90 10.94
N MET A 129 1.60 2.60 11.65
CA MET A 129 3.02 2.26 11.80
C MET A 129 3.76 2.01 10.46
N GLY A 130 3.25 2.48 9.33
CA GLY A 130 3.91 2.36 8.02
C GLY A 130 3.78 1.01 7.31
N PHE A 131 3.02 0.05 7.86
CA PHE A 131 2.84 -1.28 7.25
C PHE A 131 1.37 -1.73 7.16
N ILE A 132 0.51 -1.40 8.13
CA ILE A 132 -0.93 -1.73 8.05
C ILE A 132 -1.65 -0.59 7.36
N THR A 133 -2.15 -0.81 6.14
CA THR A 133 -2.99 0.18 5.45
C THR A 133 -4.42 0.04 5.98
N TYR A 134 -4.96 1.09 6.60
CA TYR A 134 -6.33 1.08 7.12
C TYR A 134 -7.30 1.93 6.30
N SER A 135 -6.78 2.82 5.46
CA SER A 135 -7.57 3.55 4.47
C SER A 135 -6.78 3.66 3.17
N LYS A 136 -7.50 3.50 2.06
CA LYS A 136 -6.97 3.71 0.72
C LYS A 136 -8.02 4.43 -0.11
N ALA A 137 -7.61 5.45 -0.86
CA ALA A 137 -8.46 6.13 -1.83
C ALA A 137 -7.69 6.38 -3.12
N ASN A 138 -8.32 6.11 -4.26
CA ASN A 138 -7.74 6.37 -5.57
C ASN A 138 -8.18 7.75 -6.04
N CYS A 139 -7.22 8.62 -6.31
CA CYS A 139 -7.38 9.98 -6.76
C CYS A 139 -7.24 10.04 -8.28
N LYS A 140 -8.34 10.40 -8.93
CA LYS A 140 -8.44 10.62 -10.36
C LYS A 140 -8.64 12.10 -10.62
N LEU A 141 -7.94 12.61 -11.63
CA LEU A 141 -8.09 13.97 -12.11
C LEU A 141 -8.75 13.93 -13.47
N LEU A 142 -9.69 14.83 -13.67
CA LEU A 142 -10.42 14.97 -14.90
C LEU A 142 -10.34 16.42 -15.35
N VAL A 143 -9.97 16.61 -16.60
CA VAL A 143 -9.94 17.94 -17.23
C VAL A 143 -11.08 18.02 -18.23
N THR A 144 -11.97 19.00 -18.02
CA THR A 144 -13.06 19.33 -18.95
C THR A 144 -12.76 20.67 -19.63
N ASN A 145 -13.61 21.06 -20.58
CA ASN A 145 -13.54 22.38 -21.22
C ASN A 145 -13.84 23.55 -20.26
N LYS A 146 -14.46 23.29 -19.11
CA LYS A 146 -14.92 24.34 -18.17
C LYS A 146 -14.25 24.26 -16.80
N ARG A 147 -13.99 23.05 -16.29
CA ARG A 147 -13.42 22.83 -14.96
C ARG A 147 -12.43 21.67 -14.92
N VAL A 148 -11.57 21.70 -13.92
CA VAL A 148 -10.73 20.58 -13.51
C VAL A 148 -11.37 19.97 -12.27
N LEU A 149 -11.68 18.68 -12.35
CA LEU A 149 -12.35 17.90 -11.32
C LEU A 149 -11.33 16.95 -10.71
N LEU A 150 -11.13 17.05 -9.41
CA LEU A 150 -10.34 16.11 -8.65
C LEU A 150 -11.27 15.29 -7.75
N SER A 151 -11.28 13.98 -7.96
CA SER A 151 -12.12 13.06 -7.20
C SER A 151 -11.25 11.94 -6.66
N ALA A 152 -11.27 11.77 -5.35
CA ALA A 152 -10.69 10.64 -4.68
C ALA A 152 -11.76 9.81 -4.00
N ARG A 153 -11.81 8.53 -4.39
CA ARG A 153 -12.78 7.57 -3.89
C ARG A 153 -12.07 6.42 -3.21
N GLY A 154 -12.56 6.03 -2.06
CA GLY A 154 -11.97 4.96 -1.28
C GLY A 154 -12.82 4.54 -0.11
N ARG A 155 -12.16 3.89 0.85
CA ARG A 155 -12.75 3.48 2.11
C ARG A 155 -11.79 3.78 3.24
N ASP A 156 -12.37 4.17 4.37
CA ASP A 156 -11.72 4.27 5.66
C ASP A 156 -12.47 3.36 6.66
N ILE A 157 -11.94 3.22 7.87
CA ILE A 157 -12.53 2.45 8.97
C ILE A 157 -13.98 2.89 9.26
N LYS A 158 -14.29 4.18 9.01
CA LYS A 158 -15.63 4.78 9.21
C LYS A 158 -16.59 4.58 8.03
N GLY A 159 -16.16 3.96 6.93
CA GLY A 159 -16.97 3.73 5.74
C GLY A 159 -16.39 4.34 4.47
N ASN A 160 -17.25 4.62 3.50
CA ASN A 160 -16.83 5.12 2.19
C ASN A 160 -16.26 6.55 2.31
N LEU A 161 -15.09 6.76 1.72
CA LEU A 161 -14.44 8.05 1.63
C LEU A 161 -14.61 8.59 0.22
N ASN A 162 -15.26 9.76 0.13
CA ASN A 162 -15.39 10.52 -1.11
C ASN A 162 -14.84 11.92 -0.84
N PHE A 163 -13.73 12.26 -1.49
CA PHE A 163 -13.12 13.58 -1.45
C PHE A 163 -13.17 14.17 -2.85
N GLN A 164 -13.78 15.34 -2.99
CA GLN A 164 -14.02 15.95 -4.30
C GLN A 164 -13.73 17.44 -4.22
N ASN A 165 -13.03 17.95 -5.23
CA ASN A 165 -12.83 19.37 -5.42
C ASN A 165 -12.97 19.73 -6.89
N GLU A 166 -13.55 20.88 -7.13
CA GLU A 166 -13.81 21.39 -8.46
C GLU A 166 -13.16 22.76 -8.62
N PHE A 167 -12.49 22.98 -9.75
CA PHE A 167 -11.84 24.24 -10.07
C PHE A 167 -12.26 24.69 -11.45
N SER A 168 -12.81 25.90 -11.57
CA SER A 168 -13.03 26.51 -12.88
C SER A 168 -11.70 26.70 -13.59
N LEU A 169 -11.62 26.40 -14.89
CA LEU A 169 -10.38 26.61 -15.65
C LEU A 169 -9.93 28.07 -15.62
N SER A 170 -10.85 29.03 -15.55
CA SER A 170 -10.54 30.46 -15.46
C SER A 170 -9.74 30.85 -14.22
N ASP A 171 -9.90 30.08 -13.13
CA ASP A 171 -9.43 30.46 -11.81
C ASP A 171 -8.05 29.86 -11.51
N ILE A 172 -7.65 28.85 -12.29
CA ILE A 172 -6.36 28.18 -12.15
C ILE A 172 -5.26 29.08 -12.72
N ALA A 173 -4.35 29.50 -11.86
CA ALA A 173 -3.13 30.23 -12.24
C ALA A 173 -1.99 29.27 -12.62
N GLY A 174 -1.94 28.11 -11.98
CA GLY A 174 -0.95 27.08 -12.30
C GLY A 174 -1.16 25.79 -11.50
N ILE A 175 -0.61 24.70 -12.00
CA ILE A 175 -0.60 23.40 -11.33
C ILE A 175 0.83 22.88 -11.26
N SER A 176 1.24 22.43 -10.07
CA SER A 176 2.51 21.75 -9.86
C SER A 176 2.28 20.34 -9.30
N LEU A 177 2.82 19.35 -10.00
CA LEU A 177 2.94 17.98 -9.52
C LEU A 177 4.41 17.66 -9.31
N VAL A 178 4.76 17.25 -8.09
CA VAL A 178 6.13 16.87 -7.73
C VAL A 178 6.11 15.48 -7.09
N SER A 179 6.85 14.55 -7.70
CA SER A 179 7.08 13.22 -7.12
C SER A 179 8.38 13.23 -6.34
N GLU A 180 8.30 12.89 -5.06
CA GLU A 180 9.41 12.89 -4.11
C GLU A 180 9.48 11.54 -3.40
N TYR A 181 10.64 11.22 -2.80
CA TYR A 181 10.79 10.05 -1.94
C TYR A 181 10.97 10.52 -0.50
N ILE A 182 10.11 10.03 0.40
CA ILE A 182 10.16 10.39 1.81
C ILE A 182 10.50 9.14 2.62
N PRO A 183 11.53 9.19 3.49
CA PRO A 183 11.84 8.07 4.36
C PRO A 183 10.75 7.89 5.41
N ASN A 184 10.29 6.65 5.58
CA ASN A 184 9.41 6.26 6.68
C ASN A 184 10.24 5.64 7.83
N PRO A 185 10.26 6.26 9.02
CA PRO A 185 11.07 5.79 10.14
C PRO A 185 10.64 4.40 10.64
N PHE A 186 9.36 4.05 10.55
CA PHE A 186 8.89 2.74 10.98
C PHE A 186 9.31 1.62 10.02
N LYS A 187 9.34 1.89 8.72
CA LYS A 187 9.89 0.92 7.75
C LYS A 187 11.39 0.73 7.95
N PHE A 188 12.10 1.80 8.31
CA PHE A 188 13.51 1.70 8.67
C PHE A 188 13.74 0.81 9.90
N ILE A 189 12.99 1.04 11.00
CA ILE A 189 13.06 0.22 12.22
C ILE A 189 12.66 -1.23 11.93
N LEU A 190 11.58 -1.44 11.17
CA LEU A 190 11.16 -2.77 10.77
C LEU A 190 12.25 -3.47 9.95
N GLY A 191 12.89 -2.76 9.02
CA GLY A 191 14.01 -3.27 8.24
C GLY A 191 15.20 -3.67 9.11
N LEU A 192 15.51 -2.90 10.16
CA LEU A 192 16.53 -3.26 11.16
C LEU A 192 16.16 -4.55 11.92
N ILE A 193 14.94 -4.64 12.43
CA ILE A 193 14.46 -5.82 13.18
C ILE A 193 14.51 -7.07 12.31
N ILE A 194 13.99 -6.98 11.07
CA ILE A 194 14.03 -8.08 10.10
C ILE A 194 15.47 -8.49 9.81
N SER A 195 16.37 -7.53 9.62
CA SER A 195 17.77 -7.81 9.32
C SER A 195 18.48 -8.52 10.47
N ILE A 196 18.29 -8.05 11.71
CA ILE A 196 18.84 -8.70 12.91
C ILE A 196 18.29 -10.12 13.04
N PHE A 197 16.97 -10.29 12.90
CA PHE A 197 16.32 -11.59 13.04
C PHE A 197 16.81 -12.61 12.00
N ILE A 198 16.83 -12.22 10.72
CA ILE A 198 17.29 -13.08 9.62
C ILE A 198 18.76 -13.41 9.77
N ASN A 199 19.60 -12.42 10.09
CA ASN A 199 21.04 -12.65 10.25
C ASN A 199 21.30 -13.64 11.39
N THR A 200 20.60 -13.48 12.53
CA THR A 200 20.70 -14.41 13.68
C THR A 200 20.32 -15.83 13.29
N ILE A 201 19.24 -16.02 12.53
CA ILE A 201 18.82 -17.35 12.05
C ILE A 201 19.86 -17.94 11.09
N LEU A 202 20.31 -17.17 10.08
CA LEU A 202 21.27 -17.67 9.10
C LEU A 202 22.61 -18.06 9.76
N VAL A 203 23.07 -17.25 10.72
CA VAL A 203 24.32 -17.53 11.42
C VAL A 203 24.17 -18.76 12.32
N THR A 204 23.06 -18.92 13.04
CA THR A 204 22.84 -20.11 13.87
C THR A 204 22.62 -21.39 13.05
N MET A 205 21.93 -21.31 11.91
CA MET A 205 21.75 -22.42 10.97
C MET A 205 23.03 -22.81 10.23
N GLY A 206 23.92 -21.84 9.97
CA GLY A 206 25.23 -22.06 9.35
C GLY A 206 26.18 -22.95 10.18
N GLY A 207 25.73 -23.40 11.34
CA GLY A 207 26.45 -24.27 12.25
C GLY A 207 27.30 -23.44 13.19
N GLY A 208 26.99 -23.48 14.48
CA GLY A 208 27.85 -22.95 15.55
C GLY A 208 29.22 -23.65 15.68
N ASN A 209 29.68 -24.34 14.64
CA ASN A 209 30.98 -24.97 14.51
C ASN A 209 31.83 -24.13 13.57
N TYR A 210 32.66 -23.29 14.18
CA TYR A 210 33.48 -22.25 13.54
C TYR A 210 34.76 -22.80 12.90
N ASP A 211 34.65 -23.97 12.27
CA ASP A 211 35.73 -24.64 11.56
C ASP A 211 35.80 -24.18 10.09
N SER A 212 36.72 -24.78 9.32
CA SER A 212 36.93 -24.52 7.89
C SER A 212 35.66 -24.61 7.02
N GLY A 213 34.64 -25.37 7.45
CA GLY A 213 33.33 -25.42 6.80
C GLY A 213 32.54 -24.12 6.87
N GLY A 214 32.54 -23.43 8.02
CA GLY A 214 31.85 -22.14 8.20
C GLY A 214 32.45 -21.03 7.33
N PHE A 215 33.76 -21.09 7.09
CA PHE A 215 34.46 -20.19 6.19
C PHE A 215 34.01 -20.35 4.73
N ILE A 216 33.97 -21.59 4.23
CA ILE A 216 33.55 -21.88 2.85
C ILE A 216 32.09 -21.49 2.65
N MET A 217 31.22 -21.82 3.61
CA MET A 217 29.81 -21.43 3.58
C MET A 217 29.63 -19.91 3.61
N GLY A 218 30.42 -19.18 4.42
CA GLY A 218 30.37 -17.73 4.47
C GLY A 218 30.71 -17.06 3.13
N ILE A 219 31.77 -17.54 2.46
CA ILE A 219 32.13 -17.03 1.11
C ILE A 219 31.06 -17.35 0.08
N LEU A 220 30.51 -18.58 0.10
CA LEU A 220 29.41 -18.96 -0.79
C LEU A 220 28.19 -18.06 -0.58
N CYS A 221 27.81 -17.75 0.66
CA CYS A 221 26.73 -16.83 0.96
C CYS A 221 26.98 -15.41 0.43
N ILE A 222 28.21 -14.90 0.51
CA ILE A 222 28.55 -13.59 -0.07
C ILE A 222 28.37 -13.61 -1.59
N ILE A 223 28.88 -14.63 -2.28
CA ILE A 223 28.78 -14.76 -3.74
C ILE A 223 27.31 -14.88 -4.16
N ILE A 224 26.55 -15.78 -3.52
CA ILE A 224 25.12 -15.99 -3.80
C ILE A 224 24.32 -14.71 -3.51
N GLY A 225 24.61 -14.02 -2.41
CA GLY A 225 23.96 -12.77 -2.04
C GLY A 225 24.22 -11.65 -3.04
N LEU A 226 25.46 -11.52 -3.54
CA LEU A 226 25.82 -10.55 -4.58
C LEU A 226 25.11 -10.84 -5.90
N ILE A 227 25.13 -12.09 -6.36
CA ILE A 227 24.44 -12.50 -7.60
C ILE A 227 22.95 -12.22 -7.47
N SER A 228 22.34 -12.66 -6.36
CA SER A 228 20.91 -12.44 -6.11
C SER A 228 20.57 -10.95 -6.10
N SER A 229 21.39 -10.14 -5.42
CA SER A 229 21.12 -8.70 -5.34
C SER A 229 21.24 -7.96 -6.67
N ILE A 230 22.02 -8.47 -7.63
CA ILE A 230 22.10 -7.89 -8.99
C ILE A 230 20.87 -8.27 -9.81
N MET A 231 20.40 -9.51 -9.70
CA MET A 231 19.21 -9.98 -10.43
C MET A 231 17.93 -9.29 -9.95
N ILE A 232 17.87 -8.89 -8.67
CA ILE A 232 16.70 -8.30 -8.05
C ILE A 232 16.80 -6.76 -8.12
N LYS A 233 16.63 -6.19 -9.33
CA LYS A 233 16.77 -4.73 -9.53
C LYS A 233 15.56 -3.92 -9.05
N ASN A 234 14.35 -4.47 -9.13
CA ASN A 234 13.11 -3.70 -8.90
C ASN A 234 12.44 -3.94 -7.53
N ASN A 235 12.72 -5.06 -6.85
CA ASN A 235 12.03 -5.40 -5.60
C ASN A 235 12.89 -5.05 -4.38
N THR A 236 12.55 -3.95 -3.70
CA THR A 236 13.28 -3.45 -2.52
C THR A 236 13.31 -4.45 -1.36
N ILE A 237 12.21 -5.19 -1.13
CA ILE A 237 12.12 -6.22 -0.08
C ILE A 237 13.09 -7.37 -0.35
N LEU A 238 13.04 -7.92 -1.56
CA LEU A 238 13.85 -9.09 -1.91
C LEU A 238 15.34 -8.72 -2.02
N SER A 239 15.65 -7.49 -2.44
CA SER A 239 17.00 -6.93 -2.37
C SER A 239 17.49 -6.78 -0.91
N LEU A 240 16.61 -6.41 0.03
CA LEU A 240 16.92 -6.36 1.46
C LEU A 240 17.21 -7.77 2.02
N LEU A 241 16.45 -8.79 1.62
CA LEU A 241 16.74 -10.18 1.99
C LEU A 241 18.10 -10.63 1.46
N ALA A 242 18.42 -10.34 0.19
CA ALA A 242 19.72 -10.67 -0.39
C ALA A 242 20.88 -9.97 0.35
N SER A 243 20.71 -8.71 0.78
CA SER A 243 21.72 -8.01 1.57
C SER A 243 21.98 -8.66 2.93
N ASN A 244 20.95 -9.25 3.55
CA ASN A 244 21.10 -9.98 4.80
C ASN A 244 21.88 -11.29 4.64
N VAL A 245 21.78 -11.95 3.48
CA VAL A 245 22.61 -13.12 3.14
C VAL A 245 24.09 -12.73 3.03
N ILE A 246 24.39 -11.58 2.41
CA ILE A 246 25.77 -11.07 2.32
C ILE A 246 26.31 -10.78 3.72
N LEU A 247 25.52 -10.09 4.56
CA LEU A 247 25.92 -9.78 5.93
C LEU A 247 26.13 -11.05 6.76
N ALA A 248 25.28 -12.07 6.60
CA ALA A 248 25.43 -13.37 7.27
C ALA A 248 26.69 -14.11 6.79
N GLY A 249 26.98 -14.05 5.48
CA GLY A 249 28.21 -14.61 4.94
C GLY A 249 29.47 -13.94 5.49
N ALA A 250 29.44 -12.62 5.67
CA ALA A 250 30.53 -11.86 6.28
C ALA A 250 30.71 -12.15 7.78
N THR A 251 29.62 -12.34 8.53
CA THR A 251 29.70 -12.72 9.95
C THR A 251 30.19 -14.15 10.14
N LEU A 252 29.76 -15.08 9.28
CA LEU A 252 30.21 -16.49 9.29
C LEU A 252 31.68 -16.64 8.88
N SER A 253 32.10 -16.00 7.79
CA SER A 253 33.48 -16.11 7.29
C SER A 253 34.49 -15.32 8.13
N GLY A 254 34.06 -14.24 8.77
CA GLY A 254 34.95 -13.24 9.33
C GLY A 254 34.73 -12.90 10.80
N GLY A 255 33.47 -12.71 11.22
CA GLY A 255 33.12 -12.24 12.56
C GLY A 255 33.43 -13.28 13.64
N VAL A 256 32.96 -14.52 13.46
CA VAL A 256 33.16 -15.56 14.49
C VAL A 256 34.45 -16.35 14.31
N GLY A 257 34.86 -16.62 13.07
CA GLY A 257 36.13 -17.28 12.75
C GLY A 257 37.38 -16.52 13.21
N ALA A 258 37.37 -15.19 13.18
CA ALA A 258 38.45 -14.37 13.71
C ALA A 258 38.51 -14.39 15.25
N LEU A 259 37.35 -14.43 15.91
CA LEU A 259 37.25 -14.54 17.37
C LEU A 259 37.67 -15.93 17.88
N THR A 260 37.28 -17.01 17.19
CA THR A 260 37.74 -18.36 17.54
C THR A 260 39.21 -18.57 17.26
N SER A 261 39.79 -17.98 16.20
CA SER A 261 41.24 -18.04 15.94
C SER A 261 42.10 -17.22 16.91
N MET A 262 41.51 -16.32 17.71
CA MET A 262 42.17 -15.73 18.88
C MET A 262 42.09 -16.63 20.12
N MET A 263 41.08 -17.50 20.21
CA MET A 263 40.89 -18.46 21.29
C MET A 263 41.65 -19.78 21.05
N THR A 264 41.90 -20.14 19.79
CA THR A 264 42.75 -21.27 19.41
C THR A 264 44.17 -20.76 19.12
N PHE A 265 45.18 -21.53 19.51
CA PHE A 265 46.61 -21.15 19.53
C PHE A 265 47.25 -20.94 18.13
N GLU A 266 46.63 -20.18 17.23
CA GLU A 266 47.29 -19.68 16.01
C GLU A 266 48.34 -18.61 16.36
N SER A 267 49.33 -18.44 15.48
CA SER A 267 50.31 -17.38 15.66
C SER A 267 49.61 -16.01 15.74
N ARG A 268 49.99 -15.18 16.72
CA ARG A 268 49.38 -13.87 16.97
C ARG A 268 49.33 -12.98 15.71
N GLN A 269 50.31 -13.13 14.81
CA GLN A 269 50.38 -12.38 13.56
C GLN A 269 49.34 -12.83 12.52
N THR A 270 49.10 -14.13 12.38
CA THR A 270 48.09 -14.65 11.43
C THR A 270 46.66 -14.33 11.88
N ALA A 271 46.40 -14.39 13.18
CA ALA A 271 45.09 -14.03 13.74
C ALA A 271 44.76 -12.53 13.53
N LEU A 272 45.74 -11.63 13.74
CA LEU A 272 45.55 -10.19 13.53
C LEU A 272 45.29 -9.84 12.05
N LEU A 273 46.02 -10.45 11.12
CA LEU A 273 45.80 -10.22 9.69
C LEU A 273 44.40 -10.68 9.24
N LYS A 274 43.95 -11.85 9.72
CA LYS A 274 42.59 -12.34 9.47
C LYS A 274 41.54 -11.36 10.02
N LEU A 275 41.67 -10.92 11.27
CA LEU A 275 40.74 -9.97 11.88
C LEU A 275 40.63 -8.67 11.07
N ILE A 276 41.75 -8.11 10.62
CA ILE A 276 41.74 -6.87 9.82
C ILE A 276 41.03 -7.08 8.48
N ILE A 277 41.40 -8.10 7.71
CA ILE A 277 40.82 -8.37 6.39
C ILE A 277 39.32 -8.63 6.50
N PHE A 278 38.91 -9.47 7.45
CA PHE A 278 37.51 -9.82 7.64
C PHE A 278 36.69 -8.70 8.29
N GLY A 279 37.29 -7.91 9.18
CA GLY A 279 36.69 -6.71 9.73
C GLY A 279 36.34 -5.71 8.63
N ILE A 280 37.21 -5.54 7.63
CA ILE A 280 36.95 -4.70 6.45
C ILE A 280 35.78 -5.25 5.63
N ILE A 281 35.75 -6.56 5.35
CA ILE A 281 34.66 -7.19 4.59
C ILE A 281 33.32 -7.03 5.33
N ALA A 282 33.30 -7.30 6.64
CA ALA A 282 32.10 -7.15 7.48
C ALA A 282 31.63 -5.69 7.54
N PHE A 283 32.56 -4.73 7.59
CA PHE A 283 32.24 -3.31 7.58
C PHE A 283 31.56 -2.88 6.26
N PHE A 284 32.10 -3.30 5.11
CA PHE A 284 31.47 -3.02 3.81
C PHE A 284 30.12 -3.72 3.67
N ALA A 285 29.98 -4.97 4.14
CA ALA A 285 28.71 -5.67 4.14
C ALA A 285 27.67 -4.97 5.02
N LEU A 286 28.06 -4.45 6.19
CA LEU A 286 27.19 -3.68 7.08
C LEU A 286 26.71 -2.39 6.41
N ILE A 287 27.63 -1.62 5.82
CA ILE A 287 27.29 -0.40 5.07
C ILE A 287 26.31 -0.72 3.95
N TYR A 288 26.57 -1.78 3.19
CA TYR A 288 25.69 -2.20 2.10
C TYR A 288 24.27 -2.52 2.57
N THR A 289 24.15 -3.30 3.65
CA THR A 289 22.84 -3.62 4.26
C THR A 289 22.16 -2.36 4.79
N PHE A 290 22.90 -1.44 5.40
CA PHE A 290 22.36 -0.16 5.88
C PHE A 290 21.78 0.68 4.72
N LEU A 291 22.50 0.79 3.60
CA LEU A 291 22.01 1.47 2.40
C LEU A 291 20.74 0.82 1.84
N ARG A 292 20.63 -0.52 1.92
CA ARG A 292 19.43 -1.24 1.49
C ARG A 292 18.25 -1.06 2.43
N ILE A 293 18.47 -1.02 3.74
CA ILE A 293 17.44 -0.66 4.72
C ILE A 293 16.96 0.78 4.49
N TRP A 294 17.88 1.71 4.21
CA TRP A 294 17.54 3.08 3.85
C TRP A 294 16.69 3.13 2.58
N ALA A 295 17.08 2.42 1.52
CA ALA A 295 16.30 2.34 0.28
C ALA A 295 14.91 1.69 0.50
N PHE A 296 14.81 0.69 1.36
CA PHE A 296 13.53 0.08 1.75
C PHE A 296 12.62 1.04 2.53
N ALA A 297 13.21 1.94 3.33
CA ALA A 297 12.48 2.94 4.07
C ALA A 297 11.91 4.06 3.19
N GLN A 298 12.44 4.27 1.98
CA GLN A 298 11.94 5.27 1.04
C GLN A 298 10.56 4.88 0.52
N VAL A 299 9.58 5.76 0.72
CA VAL A 299 8.23 5.60 0.16
C VAL A 299 7.99 6.74 -0.83
N PRO A 300 7.54 6.44 -2.07
CA PRO A 300 7.22 7.49 -3.02
C PRO A 300 6.02 8.30 -2.52
N ASN A 301 6.13 9.61 -2.64
CA ASN A 301 5.14 10.60 -2.24
C ASN A 301 4.92 11.60 -3.38
N LEU A 302 3.68 11.92 -3.68
CA LEU A 302 3.30 12.91 -4.67
C LEU A 302 2.71 14.13 -3.96
N THR A 303 3.24 15.29 -4.29
CA THR A 303 2.70 16.58 -3.88
C THR A 303 1.99 17.20 -5.08
N LEU A 304 0.71 17.50 -4.93
CA LEU A 304 -0.09 18.23 -5.92
C LEU A 304 -0.51 19.57 -5.33
N SER A 305 -0.12 20.66 -5.95
CA SER A 305 -0.55 22.01 -5.55
C SER A 305 -1.23 22.70 -6.74
N ILE A 306 -2.47 23.16 -6.51
CA ILE A 306 -3.24 23.92 -7.50
C ILE A 306 -3.32 25.36 -6.99
N ASN A 307 -2.65 26.25 -7.70
CA ASN A 307 -2.63 27.68 -7.37
C ASN A 307 -3.76 28.36 -8.13
N THR A 308 -4.64 29.03 -7.41
CA THR A 308 -5.66 29.90 -8.00
C THR A 308 -5.17 31.33 -8.15
N ARG A 309 -5.85 32.12 -8.98
CA ARG A 309 -5.56 33.55 -9.16
C ARG A 309 -5.93 34.39 -7.93
N SER A 310 -6.79 33.87 -7.05
CA SER A 310 -6.98 34.43 -5.69
C SER A 310 -5.75 34.07 -4.84
N SER A 311 -5.28 35.01 -4.01
CA SER A 311 -3.99 34.99 -3.29
C SER A 311 -3.75 33.83 -2.30
N PHE A 312 -4.60 32.79 -2.28
CA PHE A 312 -4.42 31.58 -1.48
C PHE A 312 -4.20 30.38 -2.40
N PRO A 313 -3.26 29.45 -2.09
CA PRO A 313 -3.21 28.18 -2.78
C PRO A 313 -4.54 27.48 -2.54
N ALA A 314 -5.28 27.17 -3.61
CA ALA A 314 -6.64 26.67 -3.46
C ALA A 314 -6.65 25.31 -2.78
N ILE A 315 -5.72 24.42 -3.15
CA ILE A 315 -5.48 23.15 -2.46
C ILE A 315 -4.01 22.74 -2.58
N ASP A 316 -3.46 22.31 -1.44
CA ASP A 316 -2.16 21.66 -1.36
C ASP A 316 -2.33 20.22 -0.86
N MET A 317 -2.28 19.26 -1.79
CA MET A 317 -2.36 17.84 -1.46
C MET A 317 -0.98 17.33 -1.11
N ARG A 318 -0.67 17.39 0.19
CA ARG A 318 0.57 16.88 0.76
C ARG A 318 0.31 15.76 1.75
N LYS A 319 1.36 14.97 1.96
CA LYS A 319 1.46 14.05 3.09
C LYS A 319 1.12 14.79 4.38
N ARG A 320 0.26 14.18 5.21
CA ARG A 320 0.01 14.66 6.56
C ARG A 320 1.33 14.72 7.33
N GLU A 321 1.71 15.91 7.75
CA GLU A 321 2.79 16.09 8.72
C GLU A 321 2.33 15.54 10.07
N LYS A 322 3.04 14.53 10.56
CA LYS A 322 2.85 14.00 11.91
C LYS A 322 4.05 14.41 12.75
N LYS A 323 3.79 15.12 13.84
CA LYS A 323 4.77 15.41 14.88
C LYS A 323 4.92 14.20 15.79
N MET A 324 6.10 14.08 16.42
CA MET A 324 6.43 13.02 17.39
C MET A 324 6.18 11.59 16.86
N PHE A 325 7.05 11.12 15.95
CA PHE A 325 7.03 9.73 15.45
C PHE A 325 5.67 9.22 14.95
N GLY A 326 4.82 10.08 14.39
CA GLY A 326 3.57 9.63 13.79
C GLY A 326 2.37 9.51 14.74
N LEU A 327 2.50 9.94 16.00
CA LEU A 327 1.43 9.83 17.00
C LEU A 327 0.55 11.09 17.12
N ILE A 328 1.08 12.27 16.78
CA ILE A 328 0.35 13.54 16.90
C ILE A 328 0.24 14.15 15.50
N SER A 329 -0.99 14.27 14.99
CA SER A 329 -1.24 14.99 13.73
C SER A 329 -1.22 16.49 13.97
N ASP A 330 -0.55 17.25 13.10
CA ASP A 330 -0.74 18.70 13.09
C ASP A 330 -2.18 19.02 12.66
N ALA A 331 -2.85 19.89 13.42
CA ALA A 331 -4.23 20.29 13.18
C ALA A 331 -4.33 21.45 12.18
N SER A 332 -3.21 21.89 11.61
CA SER A 332 -3.19 22.86 10.51
C SER A 332 -3.94 22.25 9.32
N GLY A 333 -5.17 22.72 9.08
CA GLY A 333 -6.12 22.20 8.08
C GLY A 333 -5.72 22.37 6.61
N THR A 334 -4.43 22.39 6.31
CA THR A 334 -3.88 22.53 4.96
C THR A 334 -3.68 21.19 4.23
N ASN A 335 -3.77 20.07 4.94
CA ASN A 335 -3.50 18.73 4.39
C ASN A 335 -4.79 17.95 4.11
N THR A 336 -4.78 17.09 3.09
CA THR A 336 -5.90 16.23 2.66
C THR A 336 -6.35 15.19 3.69
N GLY A 337 -5.70 15.13 4.85
CA GLY A 337 -5.97 14.15 5.88
C GLY A 337 -5.38 12.77 5.59
N PHE A 338 -4.52 12.61 4.58
CA PHE A 338 -3.88 11.31 4.28
C PHE A 338 -2.40 11.23 4.66
N ASP A 339 -1.96 10.06 5.15
CA ASP A 339 -0.58 9.84 5.59
C ASP A 339 0.42 9.72 4.45
N TYR A 340 -0.01 9.22 3.29
CA TYR A 340 0.82 9.05 2.10
C TYR A 340 -0.01 9.32 0.86
N VAL A 341 0.59 10.01 -0.11
CA VAL A 341 0.03 10.20 -1.44
C VAL A 341 0.97 9.49 -2.42
N VAL A 342 0.63 8.28 -2.86
CA VAL A 342 1.53 7.49 -3.71
C VAL A 342 1.23 7.76 -5.18
N PRO A 343 2.24 7.97 -6.06
CA PRO A 343 2.01 8.09 -7.49
C PRO A 343 1.32 6.84 -8.06
N ALA A 344 0.37 7.06 -8.97
CA ALA A 344 -0.37 6.04 -9.70
C ALA A 344 0.17 5.89 -11.14
N ARG A 345 -0.60 5.25 -12.02
CA ARG A 345 -0.15 4.88 -13.36
C ARG A 345 0.11 6.07 -14.27
N ASP A 346 -0.76 7.08 -14.22
CA ASP A 346 -0.71 8.21 -15.16
C ASP A 346 0.01 9.41 -14.57
N THR A 347 0.63 9.29 -13.39
CA THR A 347 1.27 10.42 -12.69
C THR A 347 2.41 11.03 -13.49
N GLU A 348 3.29 10.23 -14.07
CA GLU A 348 4.42 10.74 -14.86
C GLU A 348 3.94 11.44 -16.14
N LEU A 349 2.88 10.89 -16.74
CA LEU A 349 2.22 11.50 -17.89
C LEU A 349 1.63 12.86 -17.47
N ALA A 350 0.83 12.89 -16.40
CA ALA A 350 0.23 14.11 -15.87
C ALA A 350 1.29 15.17 -15.48
N ILE A 351 2.42 14.78 -14.88
CA ILE A 351 3.53 15.70 -14.58
C ILE A 351 4.04 16.42 -15.84
N ARG A 352 4.11 15.71 -16.98
CA ARG A 352 4.66 16.25 -18.22
C ARG A 352 3.67 17.12 -18.99
N GLU A 353 2.41 16.71 -19.09
CA GLU A 353 1.45 17.32 -20.01
C GLU A 353 0.32 18.11 -19.35
N LEU A 354 0.02 17.92 -18.05
CA LEU A 354 -1.15 18.57 -17.43
C LEU A 354 -1.05 20.10 -17.45
N GLY A 355 0.12 20.65 -17.17
CA GLY A 355 0.34 22.11 -17.21
C GLY A 355 0.12 22.68 -18.62
N SER A 356 0.65 22.01 -19.65
CA SER A 356 0.44 22.41 -21.04
C SER A 356 -1.00 22.23 -21.50
N LEU A 357 -1.66 21.14 -21.08
CA LEU A 357 -3.06 20.87 -21.39
C LEU A 357 -3.96 22.01 -20.90
N ILE A 358 -3.79 22.43 -19.65
CA ILE A 358 -4.60 23.50 -19.06
C ILE A 358 -4.28 24.84 -19.72
N SER A 359 -3.00 25.15 -19.93
CA SER A 359 -2.58 26.39 -20.60
C SER A 359 -3.10 26.47 -22.04
N ASP A 360 -3.11 25.37 -22.77
CA ASP A 360 -3.59 25.30 -24.15
C ASP A 360 -5.11 25.51 -24.21
N ILE A 361 -5.88 24.88 -23.31
CA ILE A 361 -7.34 25.07 -23.25
C ILE A 361 -7.66 26.51 -22.85
N GLN A 362 -6.93 27.10 -21.89
CA GLN A 362 -7.13 28.49 -21.47
C GLN A 362 -6.81 29.50 -22.59
N SER A 363 -5.78 29.24 -23.40
CA SER A 363 -5.29 30.19 -24.40
C SER A 363 -5.96 30.04 -25.77
N HIS A 364 -6.27 28.80 -26.16
CA HIS A 364 -6.75 28.47 -27.52
C HIS A 364 -8.19 27.93 -27.55
N GLY A 365 -8.84 27.76 -26.39
CA GLY A 365 -10.24 27.33 -26.29
C GLY A 365 -10.52 26.02 -27.03
N ASP A 366 -11.42 26.07 -28.01
CA ASP A 366 -11.88 24.91 -28.79
C ASP A 366 -10.73 24.23 -29.57
N TYR A 367 -9.78 25.00 -30.11
CA TYR A 367 -8.63 24.43 -30.81
C TYR A 367 -7.71 23.65 -29.85
N GLY A 368 -7.54 24.15 -28.63
CA GLY A 368 -6.82 23.45 -27.58
C GLY A 368 -7.50 22.12 -27.22
N ILE A 369 -8.83 22.13 -27.11
CA ILE A 369 -9.60 20.92 -26.81
C ILE A 369 -9.46 19.86 -27.90
N GLU A 370 -9.54 20.24 -29.18
CA GLU A 370 -9.39 19.30 -30.30
C GLU A 370 -7.97 18.72 -30.37
N LYS A 371 -6.94 19.54 -30.15
CA LYS A 371 -5.54 19.09 -30.10
C LYS A 371 -5.37 17.95 -29.09
N TRP A 372 -5.89 18.10 -27.89
CA TRP A 372 -5.69 17.15 -26.79
C TRP A 372 -6.66 15.97 -26.77
N LYS A 373 -7.77 16.03 -27.54
CA LYS A 373 -8.63 14.87 -27.78
C LYS A 373 -8.06 13.90 -28.81
N ASN A 374 -7.24 14.41 -29.73
CA ASN A 374 -6.66 13.62 -30.82
C ASN A 374 -5.33 12.95 -30.44
N ILE A 375 -4.84 13.19 -29.22
CA ILE A 375 -3.62 12.62 -28.62
C ILE A 375 -4.03 11.64 -27.53
#